data_AF-A0A812LX36-F1
#
_entry.id   AF-A0A812LX36-F1
#
_cell.length_a   1.000
_cell.length_b   1.000
_cell.length_c   1.000
_cell.angle_alpha   90.00
_cell.angle_beta   90.00
_cell.angle_gamma   90.00
#
_symmetry.space_group_name_H-M   'P 1'
#
loop_
_entity.id
_entity.type
_entity.pdbx_description
1 polymer ?
#
loop_
_entity_poly.entity_id
_entity_poly.type
_entity_poly.pdbx_seq_one_letter_code
_entity_poly.pdbx_strand_id
1 'polypeptide(L)'
;MSEALQRGTVVRIHGLHSKPSLNDALALVVGKHSEDRWVVRPTSSPDSVAVRYTNLHRARELSEGLRQSIFTAAALSVLLVALAARAGTRSRLRAFVPLASLLWYLVAVLGCYWVHSPLLGSGVYIPAISEMGVSSPARLLYRVAFGLCGFLLAVTLLQMYDLACSHHPEETTAQDSGLLWGLLASFGIALQGVCTLRLDFAAETALHLGGAMLTMFGTFSHAERSNEWFESLPVGSPLLRRGWRGFGLYLRRDRFQALASGGTPLMVMFAVPLLLEGAKRLGLLSEMNLVENCMGVMLPGGQFQRV
;
A
#
# COMPACT_ATOMS: atom_id res chain seq x y z
N MET A 1 -10.79 -16.42 -27.48
CA MET A 1 -10.69 -15.40 -28.55
C MET A 1 -10.14 -14.13 -27.93
N SER A 2 -9.04 -13.58 -28.43
CA SER A 2 -8.55 -12.28 -27.94
C SER A 2 -9.47 -11.17 -28.43
N GLU A 3 -10.06 -10.39 -27.53
CA GLU A 3 -10.76 -9.17 -27.95
C GLU A 3 -9.81 -8.26 -28.73
N ALA A 4 -10.22 -7.87 -29.94
CA ALA A 4 -9.41 -6.99 -30.78
C ALA A 4 -9.15 -5.65 -30.06
N LEU A 5 -7.91 -5.16 -30.12
CA LEU A 5 -7.58 -3.82 -29.63
C LEU A 5 -8.25 -2.77 -30.53
N GLN A 6 -8.84 -1.74 -29.93
CA GLN A 6 -9.42 -0.63 -30.68
C GLN A 6 -8.47 0.57 -30.68
N ARG A 7 -8.54 1.41 -31.72
CA ARG A 7 -7.81 2.69 -31.74
C ARG A 7 -8.22 3.53 -30.52
N GLY A 8 -7.25 4.10 -29.82
CA GLY A 8 -7.46 4.82 -28.57
C GLY A 8 -7.39 3.96 -27.31
N THR A 9 -7.27 2.64 -27.43
CA THR A 9 -7.04 1.77 -26.26
C THR A 9 -5.67 2.08 -25.66
N VAL A 10 -5.61 2.22 -24.34
CA VAL A 10 -4.35 2.33 -23.60
C VAL A 10 -3.81 0.92 -23.36
N VAL A 11 -2.56 0.71 -23.74
CA VAL A 11 -1.85 -0.56 -23.57
C VAL A 11 -0.50 -0.31 -22.87
N ARG A 12 0.04 -1.37 -22.28
CA ARG A 12 1.38 -1.43 -21.73
C ARG A 12 2.21 -2.38 -22.57
N ILE A 13 3.41 -1.93 -22.93
CA ILE A 13 4.36 -2.68 -23.76
C ILE A 13 5.24 -3.55 -22.85
N HIS A 14 5.44 -4.81 -23.20
CA HIS A 14 6.35 -5.73 -22.48
C HIS A 14 7.09 -6.67 -23.42
N GLY A 15 8.22 -7.24 -22.95
CA GLY A 15 8.92 -8.33 -23.64
C GLY A 15 9.61 -7.92 -24.94
N LEU A 16 9.91 -6.64 -25.14
CA LEU A 16 10.70 -6.18 -26.28
C LEU A 16 12.19 -6.37 -26.03
N HIS A 17 12.81 -7.27 -26.79
CA HIS A 17 14.26 -7.50 -26.76
C HIS A 17 15.04 -6.42 -27.53
N SER A 18 14.50 -5.95 -28.65
CA SER A 18 15.18 -4.97 -29.52
C SER A 18 15.11 -3.54 -29.01
N LYS A 19 14.10 -3.22 -28.19
CA LYS A 19 13.92 -1.91 -27.56
C LYS A 19 13.51 -2.05 -26.10
N PRO A 20 14.42 -2.51 -25.22
CA PRO A 20 14.09 -2.74 -23.80
C PRO A 20 13.60 -1.50 -23.07
N SER A 21 14.01 -0.30 -23.53
CA SER A 21 13.56 1.00 -22.99
C SER A 21 12.06 1.27 -23.15
N LEU A 22 11.36 0.53 -24.01
CA LEU A 22 9.91 0.64 -24.18
C LEU A 22 9.14 -0.35 -23.29
N ASN A 23 9.82 -1.30 -22.64
CA ASN A 23 9.15 -2.19 -21.69
C ASN A 23 8.60 -1.38 -20.51
N ASP A 24 7.41 -1.74 -20.05
CA ASP A 24 6.61 -1.04 -19.05
C ASP A 24 6.09 0.35 -19.45
N ALA A 25 6.38 0.81 -20.67
CA ALA A 25 5.82 2.07 -21.17
C ALA A 25 4.32 1.90 -21.46
N LEU A 26 3.53 2.91 -21.05
CA LEU A 26 2.17 3.06 -21.55
C LEU A 26 2.20 3.58 -22.98
N ALA A 27 1.25 3.12 -23.79
CA ALA A 27 1.10 3.55 -25.16
C ALA A 27 -0.37 3.58 -25.58
N LEU A 28 -0.69 4.46 -26.52
CA LEU A 28 -2.00 4.52 -27.14
C LEU A 28 -2.00 3.70 -28.43
N VAL A 29 -2.96 2.81 -28.62
CA VAL A 29 -3.14 2.09 -29.89
C VAL A 29 -3.58 3.07 -30.97
N VAL A 30 -2.76 3.23 -32.01
CA VAL A 30 -3.02 4.13 -33.15
C VAL A 30 -3.79 3.39 -34.24
N GLY A 31 -3.45 2.13 -34.49
CA GLY A 31 -4.10 1.31 -35.52
C GLY A 31 -3.44 -0.06 -35.68
N LYS A 32 -4.01 -0.88 -36.55
CA LYS A 32 -3.46 -2.19 -36.91
C LYS A 32 -2.43 -2.03 -38.03
N HIS A 33 -1.25 -2.62 -37.88
CA HIS A 33 -0.21 -2.61 -38.91
C HIS A 33 -0.28 -3.87 -39.79
N SER A 34 -0.37 -5.04 -39.15
CA SER A 34 -0.50 -6.35 -39.79
C SER A 34 -1.31 -7.29 -38.89
N GLU A 35 -1.49 -8.56 -39.27
CA GLU A 35 -2.30 -9.51 -38.50
C GLU A 35 -1.90 -9.62 -37.02
N ASP A 36 -0.60 -9.69 -36.74
CA ASP A 36 -0.05 -9.84 -35.38
C ASP A 36 0.56 -8.55 -34.83
N ARG A 37 0.58 -7.44 -35.58
CA ARG A 37 1.24 -6.19 -35.14
C ARG A 37 0.31 -4.99 -35.11
N TRP A 38 0.47 -4.22 -34.05
CA TRP A 38 -0.27 -3.00 -33.79
C TRP A 38 0.69 -1.82 -33.74
N VAL A 39 0.29 -0.71 -34.36
CA VAL A 39 0.99 0.57 -34.22
C VAL A 39 0.52 1.19 -32.91
N VAL A 40 1.47 1.41 -32.01
CA VAL A 40 1.23 2.07 -30.73
C VAL A 40 2.11 3.31 -30.61
N ARG A 41 1.62 4.34 -29.92
CA ARG A 41 2.37 5.56 -29.60
C ARG A 41 2.64 5.60 -28.10
N PRO A 42 3.89 5.37 -27.64
CA PRO A 42 4.24 5.50 -26.23
C PRO A 42 3.90 6.90 -25.70
N THR A 43 3.50 7.02 -24.44
CA THR A 43 3.21 8.34 -23.84
C THR A 43 4.47 9.18 -23.64
N SER A 44 5.64 8.55 -23.57
CA SER A 44 6.94 9.20 -23.41
C SER A 44 7.62 9.61 -24.73
N SER A 45 7.06 9.25 -25.88
CA SER A 45 7.68 9.49 -27.19
C SER A 45 6.63 9.87 -28.25
N PRO A 46 6.89 10.87 -29.11
CA PRO A 46 5.99 11.18 -30.21
C PRO A 46 5.95 10.07 -31.29
N ASP A 47 7.00 9.25 -31.35
CA ASP A 47 7.18 8.26 -32.41
C ASP A 47 6.27 7.05 -32.21
N SER A 48 5.70 6.57 -33.32
CA SER A 48 4.86 5.37 -33.32
C SER A 48 5.70 4.13 -33.61
N VAL A 49 5.41 3.03 -32.91
CA VAL A 49 6.16 1.78 -33.03
C VAL A 49 5.18 0.63 -33.31
N ALA A 50 5.54 -0.25 -34.25
CA ALA A 50 4.79 -1.47 -34.50
C ALA A 50 5.23 -2.58 -33.52
N VAL A 51 4.33 -3.01 -32.66
CA VAL A 51 4.57 -4.00 -31.59
C VAL A 51 3.66 -5.21 -31.81
N ARG A 52 4.15 -6.43 -31.49
CA ARG A 52 3.33 -7.64 -31.60
C ARG A 52 2.21 -7.62 -30.57
N TYR A 53 1.06 -8.22 -30.90
CA TYR A 53 -0.07 -8.28 -29.97
C TYR A 53 0.30 -8.97 -28.64
N THR A 54 1.14 -10.01 -28.68
CA THR A 54 1.64 -10.71 -27.49
C THR A 54 2.51 -9.86 -26.57
N ASN A 55 3.00 -8.72 -27.05
CA ASN A 55 3.79 -7.76 -26.28
C ASN A 55 2.95 -6.59 -25.74
N LEU A 56 1.62 -6.65 -25.88
CA LEU A 56 0.69 -5.61 -25.46
C LEU A 56 -0.31 -6.14 -24.43
N HIS A 57 -0.35 -5.49 -23.27
CA HIS A 57 -1.38 -5.73 -22.25
C HIS A 57 -2.28 -4.51 -22.15
N ARG A 58 -3.59 -4.69 -21.95
CA ARG A 58 -4.46 -3.53 -21.69
C ARG A 58 -4.02 -2.85 -20.40
N ALA A 59 -4.12 -1.53 -20.36
CA ALA A 59 -3.75 -0.75 -19.20
C ALA A 59 -4.72 0.41 -18.98
N ARG A 60 -4.64 1.04 -17.81
CA ARG A 60 -5.36 2.26 -17.47
C ARG A 60 -4.38 3.37 -17.19
N GLU A 61 -4.71 4.57 -17.65
CA GLU A 61 -3.98 5.80 -17.32
C GLU A 61 -4.77 6.59 -16.25
N LEU A 62 -4.05 7.27 -15.35
CA LEU A 62 -4.67 8.28 -14.50
C LEU A 62 -4.91 9.54 -15.34
N SER A 63 -6.17 9.93 -15.49
CA SER A 63 -6.52 11.18 -16.14
C SER A 63 -5.88 12.37 -15.40
N GLU A 64 -5.62 13.46 -16.12
CA GLU A 64 -5.00 14.66 -15.55
C GLU A 64 -5.84 15.23 -14.38
N GLY A 65 -7.17 15.27 -14.53
CA GLY A 65 -8.06 15.71 -13.46
C GLY A 65 -7.98 14.82 -12.21
N LEU A 66 -7.81 13.50 -12.37
CA LEU A 66 -7.64 12.58 -11.24
C LEU A 66 -6.28 12.78 -10.56
N ARG A 67 -5.21 12.99 -11.34
CA ARG A 67 -3.88 13.34 -10.80
C ARG A 67 -3.95 14.61 -9.96
N GLN A 68 -4.55 15.67 -10.50
CA GLN A 68 -4.73 16.94 -9.79
C GLN A 68 -5.58 16.74 -8.52
N SER A 69 -6.67 15.98 -8.59
CA SER A 69 -7.53 15.68 -7.44
C SER A 69 -6.77 14.96 -6.32
N ILE A 70 -5.86 14.03 -6.64
CA ILE A 70 -5.01 13.35 -5.67
C ILE A 70 -4.09 14.36 -4.95
N PHE A 71 -3.44 15.26 -5.68
CA PHE A 71 -2.56 16.27 -5.07
C PHE A 71 -3.33 17.32 -4.26
N THR A 72 -4.51 17.74 -4.73
CA THR A 72 -5.39 18.62 -3.97
C THR A 72 -5.85 17.94 -2.67
N ALA A 73 -6.29 16.69 -2.72
CA ALA A 73 -6.65 15.92 -1.53
C ALA A 73 -5.46 15.76 -0.56
N ALA A 74 -4.25 15.59 -1.10
CA ALA A 74 -3.02 15.52 -0.31
C ALA A 74 -2.77 16.84 0.45
N ALA A 75 -2.83 17.97 -0.25
CA ALA A 75 -2.67 19.29 0.37
C ALA A 75 -3.75 19.57 1.42
N LEU A 76 -5.01 19.21 1.15
CA LEU A 76 -6.11 19.33 2.12
C LEU A 76 -5.90 18.46 3.37
N SER A 77 -5.28 17.29 3.22
CA SER A 77 -4.95 16.42 4.36
C SER A 77 -3.87 17.02 5.26
N VAL A 78 -2.85 17.65 4.67
CA VAL A 78 -1.82 18.38 5.43
C VAL A 78 -2.42 19.61 6.12
N LEU A 79 -3.28 20.36 5.42
CA LEU A 79 -4.00 21.49 6.00
C LEU A 79 -4.89 21.05 7.17
N LEU A 80 -5.59 19.93 7.04
CA LEU A 80 -6.38 19.34 8.12
C LEU A 80 -5.53 19.11 9.38
N VAL A 81 -4.34 18.53 9.23
CA VAL A 81 -3.40 18.32 10.36
C VAL A 81 -3.00 19.65 10.99
N ALA A 82 -2.63 20.65 10.19
CA ALA A 82 -2.23 21.96 10.69
C ALA A 82 -3.37 22.65 11.46
N LEU A 83 -4.60 22.62 10.93
CA LEU A 83 -5.78 23.17 11.59
C LEU A 83 -6.11 22.40 12.88
N ALA A 84 -6.03 21.06 12.85
CA ALA A 84 -6.27 20.21 14.02
C ALA A 84 -5.24 20.43 15.13
N ALA A 85 -3.98 20.70 14.77
CA ALA A 85 -2.92 21.04 15.72
C ALA A 85 -3.20 22.41 16.38
N ARG A 86 -3.56 23.43 15.59
CA ARG A 86 -3.85 24.79 16.09
C ARG A 86 -5.12 24.88 16.92
N ALA A 87 -6.12 24.04 16.68
CA ALA A 87 -7.40 24.09 17.38
C ALA A 87 -7.36 23.53 18.82
N GLY A 88 -6.20 23.02 19.28
CA GLY A 88 -6.01 22.48 20.62
C GLY A 88 -6.45 21.01 20.78
N THR A 89 -6.13 20.43 21.94
CA THR A 89 -6.28 18.99 22.22
C THR A 89 -7.73 18.49 22.25
N ARG A 90 -8.68 19.37 22.60
CA ARG A 90 -10.11 19.02 22.69
C ARG A 90 -10.91 19.29 21.40
N SER A 91 -10.25 19.72 20.32
CA SER A 91 -10.93 20.03 19.07
C SER A 91 -11.52 18.79 18.39
N ARG A 92 -12.75 18.91 17.89
CA ARG A 92 -13.38 17.87 17.05
C ARG A 92 -12.63 17.66 15.74
N LEU A 93 -11.82 18.64 15.29
CA LEU A 93 -11.03 18.51 14.06
C LEU A 93 -10.02 17.37 14.12
N ARG A 94 -9.47 17.06 15.30
CA ARG A 94 -8.52 15.94 15.49
C ARG A 94 -9.14 14.59 15.11
N ALA A 95 -10.46 14.42 15.28
CA ALA A 95 -11.15 13.18 14.92
C ALA A 95 -11.19 12.90 13.40
N PHE A 96 -10.98 13.91 12.55
CA PHE A 96 -10.93 13.71 11.10
C PHE A 96 -9.57 13.20 10.62
N VAL A 97 -8.49 13.35 11.39
CA VAL A 97 -7.15 12.88 11.03
C VAL A 97 -7.09 11.34 10.86
N PRO A 98 -7.56 10.52 11.82
CA PRO A 98 -7.59 9.07 11.63
C PRO A 98 -8.52 8.64 10.48
N LEU A 99 -9.64 9.35 10.28
CA LEU A 99 -10.54 9.09 9.15
C LEU A 99 -9.85 9.37 7.81
N ALA A 100 -9.11 10.47 7.71
CA ALA A 100 -8.32 10.79 6.52
C ALA A 100 -7.23 9.73 6.29
N SER A 101 -6.54 9.25 7.33
CA SER A 101 -5.56 8.16 7.23
C SER A 101 -6.20 6.88 6.65
N LEU A 102 -7.36 6.46 7.17
CA LEU A 102 -8.10 5.31 6.66
C LEU A 102 -8.54 5.50 5.20
N LEU A 103 -9.03 6.69 4.84
CA LEU A 103 -9.42 6.99 3.46
C LEU A 103 -8.23 6.90 2.51
N TRP A 104 -7.04 7.39 2.90
CA TRP A 104 -5.83 7.24 2.11
C TRP A 104 -5.40 5.79 1.93
N TYR A 105 -5.54 4.96 2.96
CA TYR A 105 -5.32 3.51 2.83
C TYR A 105 -6.29 2.89 1.82
N LEU A 106 -7.59 3.20 1.89
CA LEU A 106 -8.57 2.70 0.93
C LEU A 106 -8.31 3.19 -0.50
N VAL A 107 -7.94 4.46 -0.66
CA VAL A 107 -7.52 5.03 -1.95
C VAL A 107 -6.30 4.30 -2.50
N ALA A 108 -5.31 3.97 -1.65
CA ALA A 108 -4.15 3.19 -2.06
C ALA A 108 -4.56 1.81 -2.58
N VAL A 109 -5.31 1.04 -1.79
CA VAL A 109 -5.68 -0.34 -2.14
C VAL A 109 -6.63 -0.37 -3.34
N LEU A 110 -7.76 0.33 -3.28
CA LEU A 110 -8.79 0.28 -4.31
C LEU A 110 -8.34 0.98 -5.58
N GLY A 111 -7.65 2.11 -5.45
CA GLY A 111 -7.18 2.88 -6.59
C GLY A 111 -6.02 2.18 -7.31
N CYS A 112 -5.06 1.60 -6.58
CA CYS A 112 -4.00 0.81 -7.22
C CYS A 112 -4.57 -0.46 -7.85
N TYR A 113 -5.54 -1.12 -7.19
CA TYR A 113 -6.25 -2.26 -7.78
C TYR A 113 -6.97 -1.87 -9.07
N TRP A 114 -7.70 -0.75 -9.08
CA TRP A 114 -8.38 -0.27 -10.27
C TRP A 114 -7.41 0.02 -11.42
N VAL A 115 -6.24 0.62 -11.16
CA VAL A 115 -5.24 0.86 -12.21
C VAL A 115 -4.60 -0.47 -12.67
N HIS A 116 -4.36 -1.40 -11.75
CA HIS A 116 -3.63 -2.64 -11.99
C HIS A 116 -4.52 -3.77 -12.56
N SER A 117 -5.83 -3.76 -12.33
CA SER A 117 -6.73 -4.86 -12.69
C SER A 117 -6.64 -5.33 -14.15
N PRO A 118 -6.37 -4.47 -15.16
CA PRO A 118 -6.19 -4.92 -16.55
C PRO A 118 -4.93 -5.77 -16.80
N LEU A 119 -3.97 -5.73 -15.87
CA LEU A 119 -2.70 -6.45 -15.94
C LEU A 119 -2.75 -7.79 -15.19
N LEU A 120 -3.85 -8.10 -14.51
CA LEU A 120 -3.98 -9.35 -13.75
C LEU A 120 -3.89 -10.57 -14.67
N GLY A 121 -3.08 -11.53 -14.26
CA GLY A 121 -3.02 -12.85 -14.90
C GLY A 121 -4.34 -13.60 -14.73
N SER A 122 -4.64 -14.51 -15.65
CA SER A 122 -5.78 -15.41 -15.52
C SER A 122 -5.70 -16.21 -14.21
N GLY A 123 -6.73 -16.13 -13.38
CA GLY A 123 -6.78 -16.80 -12.08
C GLY A 123 -6.24 -15.98 -10.90
N VAL A 124 -5.66 -14.80 -11.13
CA VAL A 124 -5.24 -13.88 -10.06
C VAL A 124 -6.38 -12.92 -9.72
N TYR A 125 -6.99 -13.09 -8.55
CA TYR A 125 -8.10 -12.25 -8.09
C TYR A 125 -7.64 -11.08 -7.22
N ILE A 126 -6.64 -11.31 -6.37
CA ILE A 126 -6.11 -10.35 -5.39
C ILE A 126 -4.59 -10.30 -5.55
N PRO A 127 -4.04 -9.30 -6.26
CA PRO A 127 -2.60 -9.12 -6.35
C PRO A 127 -2.04 -8.66 -4.99
N ALA A 128 -0.74 -8.88 -4.76
CA ALA A 128 -0.09 -8.30 -3.60
C ALA A 128 -0.14 -6.76 -3.69
N ILE A 129 -0.37 -6.10 -2.55
CA ILE A 129 -0.50 -4.63 -2.51
C ILE A 129 0.75 -3.95 -3.08
N SER A 130 1.93 -4.48 -2.77
CA SER A 130 3.21 -4.00 -3.27
C SER A 130 3.38 -4.14 -4.78
N GLU A 131 2.84 -5.21 -5.39
CA GLU A 131 2.86 -5.43 -6.85
C GLU A 131 2.04 -4.36 -7.59
N MET A 132 0.90 -3.97 -7.02
CA MET A 132 0.06 -2.92 -7.61
C MET A 132 0.81 -1.58 -7.73
N GLY A 133 1.77 -1.32 -6.84
CA GLY A 133 2.60 -0.11 -6.85
C GLY A 133 3.78 -0.13 -7.82
N VAL A 134 4.08 -1.26 -8.49
CA VAL A 134 5.27 -1.40 -9.34
C VAL A 134 5.15 -0.54 -10.60
N SER A 135 3.96 -0.42 -11.18
CA SER A 135 3.80 0.10 -12.54
C SER A 135 3.24 1.53 -12.58
N SER A 136 3.74 2.40 -13.46
CA SER A 136 3.17 3.74 -13.67
C SER A 136 1.86 3.65 -14.45
N PRO A 137 0.72 4.20 -13.98
CA PRO A 137 0.63 5.32 -13.04
C PRO A 137 0.27 4.91 -11.61
N ALA A 138 -0.02 3.64 -11.34
CA ALA A 138 -0.35 3.12 -10.01
C ALA A 138 0.75 3.44 -9.00
N ARG A 139 2.02 3.42 -9.43
CA ARG A 139 3.17 3.83 -8.62
C ARG A 139 2.98 5.22 -8.01
N LEU A 140 2.57 6.23 -8.78
CA LEU A 140 2.37 7.59 -8.24
C LEU A 140 1.30 7.60 -7.14
N LEU A 141 0.16 6.96 -7.43
CA LEU A 141 -0.95 6.87 -6.49
C LEU A 141 -0.52 6.14 -5.21
N TYR A 142 0.19 5.02 -5.35
CA TYR A 142 0.75 4.25 -4.23
C TYR A 142 1.64 5.14 -3.36
N ARG A 143 2.60 5.85 -3.97
CA ARG A 143 3.56 6.69 -3.23
C ARG A 143 2.88 7.77 -2.41
N VAL A 144 1.97 8.51 -3.04
CA VAL A 144 1.24 9.60 -2.37
C VAL A 144 0.35 9.03 -1.26
N ALA A 145 -0.42 7.99 -1.57
CA ALA A 145 -1.40 7.46 -0.63
C ALA A 145 -0.76 6.76 0.59
N PHE A 146 0.25 5.92 0.39
CA PHE A 146 0.99 5.30 1.50
C PHE A 146 1.80 6.31 2.30
N GLY A 147 2.46 7.27 1.63
CA GLY A 147 3.18 8.35 2.29
C GLY A 147 2.29 9.16 3.23
N LEU A 148 1.12 9.59 2.74
CA LEU A 148 0.13 10.33 3.54
C LEU A 148 -0.54 9.46 4.61
N CYS A 149 -0.84 8.20 4.30
CA CYS A 149 -1.39 7.26 5.27
C CYS A 149 -0.46 7.13 6.48
N GLY A 150 0.84 6.91 6.24
CA GLY A 150 1.86 6.82 7.29
C GLY A 150 1.99 8.12 8.09
N PHE A 151 2.07 9.26 7.41
CA PHE A 151 2.12 10.57 8.07
C PHE A 151 0.89 10.84 8.96
N LEU A 152 -0.32 10.65 8.44
CA LEU A 152 -1.57 10.88 9.19
C LEU A 152 -1.73 9.88 10.34
N LEU A 153 -1.25 8.65 10.17
CA LEU A 153 -1.22 7.67 11.25
C LEU A 153 -0.27 8.11 12.37
N ALA A 154 0.92 8.60 12.05
CA ALA A 154 1.86 9.14 13.04
C ALA A 154 1.22 10.29 13.84
N VAL A 155 0.56 11.24 13.16
CA VAL A 155 -0.17 12.33 13.81
C VAL A 155 -1.30 11.80 14.70
N THR A 156 -2.05 10.80 14.23
CA THR A 156 -3.11 10.16 15.02
C THR A 156 -2.54 9.57 16.31
N LEU A 157 -1.41 8.86 16.23
CA LEU A 157 -0.76 8.24 17.38
C LEU A 157 -0.28 9.29 18.40
N LEU A 158 0.32 10.39 17.93
CA LEU A 158 0.72 11.50 18.79
C LEU A 158 -0.50 12.17 19.45
N GLN A 159 -1.59 12.37 18.72
CA GLN A 159 -2.84 12.91 19.29
C GLN A 159 -3.45 11.97 20.34
N MET A 160 -3.38 10.65 20.12
CA MET A 160 -3.82 9.66 21.09
C MET A 160 -2.94 9.65 22.34
N TYR A 161 -1.63 9.81 22.18
CA TYR A 161 -0.69 9.93 23.30
C TYR A 161 -0.94 11.20 24.12
N ASP A 162 -1.12 12.36 23.47
CA ASP A 162 -1.51 13.61 24.16
C ASP A 162 -2.76 13.41 25.03
N LEU A 163 -3.76 12.72 24.47
CA LEU A 163 -5.01 12.42 25.17
C LEU A 163 -4.75 11.48 26.35
N ALA A 164 -3.95 10.42 26.18
CA ALA A 164 -3.58 9.50 27.24
C ALA A 164 -2.86 10.20 28.40
N CYS A 165 -1.83 11.00 28.12
CA CYS A 165 -1.09 11.78 29.12
C CYS A 165 -1.99 12.79 29.85
N SER A 166 -3.00 13.35 29.17
CA SER A 166 -3.94 14.28 29.83
C SER A 166 -4.84 13.61 30.88
N HIS A 167 -4.97 12.28 30.82
CA HIS A 167 -5.76 11.49 31.77
C HIS A 167 -4.90 10.76 32.82
N HIS A 168 -3.64 10.46 32.53
CA HIS A 168 -2.70 9.75 33.42
C HIS A 168 -1.29 10.34 33.37
N PRO A 169 -1.08 11.55 33.93
CA PRO A 169 0.17 12.30 33.78
C PRO A 169 1.38 11.69 34.52
N GLU A 170 1.15 10.89 35.56
CA GLU A 170 2.24 10.40 36.43
C GLU A 170 2.79 9.01 36.04
N GLU A 171 2.13 8.26 35.15
CA GLU A 171 2.45 6.84 34.92
C GLU A 171 2.66 6.44 33.44
N THR A 172 2.40 7.33 32.48
CA THR A 172 2.42 6.94 31.06
C THR A 172 3.78 7.24 30.42
N THR A 173 4.64 6.24 30.23
CA THR A 173 5.80 6.38 29.34
C THR A 173 5.41 6.15 27.87
N ALA A 174 6.18 6.69 26.93
CA ALA A 174 5.98 6.45 25.50
C ALA A 174 6.15 4.96 25.11
N GLN A 175 6.89 4.20 25.92
CA GLN A 175 7.10 2.77 25.73
C GLN A 175 5.90 1.96 26.21
N ASP A 176 5.34 2.32 27.37
CA ASP A 176 4.20 1.62 27.97
C ASP A 176 2.90 1.85 27.18
N SER A 177 2.73 3.03 26.58
CA SER A 177 1.57 3.33 25.73
C SER A 177 1.60 2.68 24.34
N GLY A 178 2.71 2.02 23.98
CA GLY A 178 2.92 1.49 22.63
C GLY A 178 3.13 2.55 21.56
N LEU A 179 3.32 3.83 21.92
CA LEU A 179 3.50 4.93 20.98
C LEU A 179 4.69 4.68 20.04
N LEU A 180 5.84 4.26 20.59
CA LEU A 180 7.05 4.00 19.78
C LEU A 180 6.77 2.97 18.68
N TRP A 181 6.11 1.86 19.02
CA TRP A 181 5.75 0.82 18.06
C TRP A 181 4.78 1.32 16.99
N GLY A 182 3.81 2.15 17.38
CA GLY A 182 2.90 2.77 16.42
C GLY A 182 3.65 3.70 15.46
N LEU A 183 4.58 4.51 15.98
CA LEU A 183 5.39 5.42 15.17
C LEU A 183 6.29 4.66 14.21
N LEU A 184 6.93 3.57 14.65
CA LEU A 184 7.67 2.66 13.79
C LEU A 184 6.78 2.06 12.70
N ALA A 185 5.55 1.64 13.05
CA ALA A 185 4.62 1.11 12.07
C ALA A 185 4.28 2.14 10.98
N SER A 186 3.95 3.36 11.43
CA SER A 186 3.63 4.50 10.56
C SER A 186 4.80 4.90 9.66
N PHE A 187 6.03 4.86 10.19
CA PHE A 187 7.25 5.08 9.43
C PHE A 187 7.45 3.98 8.37
N GLY A 188 7.20 2.71 8.71
CA GLY A 188 7.24 1.61 7.73
C GLY A 188 6.25 1.80 6.57
N ILE A 189 5.05 2.32 6.84
CA ILE A 189 4.02 2.61 5.82
C ILE A 189 4.51 3.73 4.91
N ALA A 190 5.02 4.81 5.50
CA ALA A 190 5.57 5.93 4.75
C ALA A 190 6.80 5.50 3.92
N LEU A 191 7.68 4.66 4.46
CA LEU A 191 8.86 4.15 3.78
C LEU A 191 8.47 3.30 2.56
N GLN A 192 7.46 2.44 2.66
CA GLN A 192 6.90 1.71 1.51
C GLN A 192 6.33 2.66 0.45
N GLY A 193 5.73 3.78 0.87
CA GLY A 193 5.27 4.83 -0.04
C GLY A 193 6.41 5.60 -0.71
N VAL A 194 7.53 5.83 -0.03
CA VAL A 194 8.68 6.54 -0.62
C VAL A 194 9.49 5.62 -1.53
N CYS A 195 9.81 4.43 -1.03
CA CYS A 195 10.58 3.39 -1.69
C CYS A 195 9.61 2.33 -2.20
N THR A 196 9.29 2.37 -3.48
CA THR A 196 8.36 1.42 -4.10
C THR A 196 9.05 0.13 -4.48
N LEU A 197 8.31 -0.97 -4.49
CA LEU A 197 8.81 -2.23 -4.98
C LEU A 197 9.25 -2.08 -6.44
N ARG A 198 10.51 -2.43 -6.73
CA ARG A 198 11.02 -2.55 -8.10
C ARG A 198 11.34 -4.00 -8.44
N LEU A 199 11.23 -4.33 -9.72
CA LEU A 199 11.52 -5.68 -10.21
C LEU A 199 13.02 -6.00 -10.18
N ASP A 200 13.86 -4.99 -10.42
CA ASP A 200 15.29 -5.05 -10.11
C ASP A 200 15.45 -4.95 -8.59
N PHE A 201 16.16 -5.89 -7.99
CA PHE A 201 16.38 -5.99 -6.54
C PHE A 201 17.33 -4.89 -6.00
N ALA A 202 17.02 -3.64 -6.33
CA ALA A 202 17.75 -2.46 -5.93
C ALA A 202 17.52 -2.13 -4.44
N ALA A 203 18.32 -1.21 -3.91
CA ALA A 203 18.15 -0.70 -2.54
C ALA A 203 16.73 -0.21 -2.24
N GLU A 204 16.02 0.33 -3.23
CA GLU A 204 14.61 0.74 -3.09
C GLU A 204 13.70 -0.43 -2.72
N THR A 205 13.88 -1.60 -3.34
CA THR A 205 13.14 -2.83 -3.04
C THR A 205 13.47 -3.35 -1.64
N ALA A 206 14.75 -3.33 -1.24
CA ALA A 206 15.14 -3.74 0.11
C ALA A 206 14.53 -2.82 1.19
N LEU A 207 14.54 -1.49 0.96
CA LEU A 207 13.90 -0.52 1.85
C LEU A 207 12.38 -0.68 1.90
N HIS A 208 11.73 -0.98 0.77
CA HIS A 208 10.30 -1.28 0.72
C HIS A 208 9.96 -2.48 1.60
N LEU A 209 10.67 -3.60 1.41
CA LEU A 209 10.46 -4.83 2.18
C LEU A 209 10.74 -4.60 3.67
N GLY A 210 11.83 -3.90 4.01
CA GLY A 210 12.12 -3.50 5.38
C GLY A 210 11.01 -2.63 5.99
N GLY A 211 10.46 -1.69 5.21
CA GLY A 211 9.29 -0.90 5.60
C GLY A 211 8.06 -1.76 5.87
N ALA A 212 7.78 -2.76 5.02
CA ALA A 212 6.68 -3.70 5.21
C ALA A 212 6.82 -4.53 6.50
N MET A 213 8.03 -5.03 6.77
CA MET A 213 8.34 -5.72 8.01
C MET A 213 8.13 -4.80 9.21
N LEU A 214 8.67 -3.58 9.17
CA LEU A 214 8.53 -2.61 10.27
C LEU A 214 7.07 -2.23 10.52
N THR A 215 6.28 -2.03 9.45
CA THR A 215 4.83 -1.81 9.56
C THR A 215 4.15 -2.95 10.29
N MET A 216 4.42 -4.20 9.90
CA MET A 216 3.81 -5.35 10.55
C MET A 216 4.21 -5.47 12.02
N PHE A 217 5.51 -5.57 12.31
CA PHE A 217 6.01 -5.70 13.68
C PHE A 217 5.52 -4.56 14.55
N GLY A 218 5.64 -3.31 14.07
CA GLY A 218 5.17 -2.14 14.77
C GLY A 218 3.65 -2.16 15.01
N THR A 219 2.85 -2.62 14.05
CA THR A 219 1.38 -2.68 14.20
C THR A 219 0.98 -3.70 15.26
N PHE A 220 1.56 -4.90 15.25
CA PHE A 220 1.26 -5.93 16.24
C PHE A 220 1.72 -5.53 17.63
N SER A 221 2.96 -5.06 17.78
CA SER A 221 3.47 -4.60 19.08
C SER A 221 2.73 -3.37 19.58
N HIS A 222 2.34 -2.43 18.71
CA HIS A 222 1.48 -1.31 19.08
C HIS A 222 0.12 -1.80 19.57
N ALA A 223 -0.52 -2.72 18.84
CA ALA A 223 -1.83 -3.26 19.20
C ALA A 223 -1.80 -3.95 20.57
N GLU A 224 -0.79 -4.79 20.82
CA GLU A 224 -0.59 -5.46 22.10
C GLU A 224 -0.43 -4.45 23.26
N ARG A 225 0.55 -3.56 23.19
CA ARG A 225 0.83 -2.58 24.27
C ARG A 225 -0.29 -1.58 24.50
N SER A 226 -0.91 -1.12 23.40
CA SER A 226 -2.05 -0.22 23.53
C SER A 226 -3.26 -0.92 24.16
N ASN A 227 -3.47 -2.22 23.90
CA ASN A 227 -4.53 -2.98 24.55
C ASN A 227 -4.24 -3.17 26.05
N GLU A 228 -3.01 -3.47 26.45
CA GLU A 228 -2.59 -3.51 27.87
C GLU A 228 -2.91 -2.19 28.57
N TRP A 229 -2.60 -1.06 27.92
CA TRP A 229 -2.95 0.28 28.43
C TRP A 229 -4.46 0.51 28.51
N PHE A 230 -5.24 0.05 27.52
CA PHE A 230 -6.71 0.16 27.58
C PHE A 230 -7.32 -0.69 28.69
N GLU A 231 -6.72 -1.85 29.00
CA GLU A 231 -7.16 -2.74 30.06
C GLU A 231 -6.86 -2.20 31.45
N SER A 232 -5.78 -1.41 31.60
CA SER A 232 -5.45 -0.76 32.87
C SER A 232 -6.34 0.44 33.20
N LEU A 233 -7.17 0.91 32.25
CA LEU A 233 -8.09 2.01 32.49
C LEU A 233 -9.15 1.63 33.56
N PRO A 234 -9.40 2.50 34.56
CA PRO A 234 -10.45 2.27 35.55
C PRO A 234 -11.82 2.07 34.88
N VAL A 235 -12.65 1.18 35.42
CA VAL A 235 -14.02 0.91 34.92
C VAL A 235 -14.88 2.18 34.81
N GLY A 236 -14.61 3.17 35.67
CA GLY A 236 -15.28 4.48 35.66
C GLY A 236 -14.68 5.53 34.71
N SER A 237 -13.64 5.19 33.94
CA SER A 237 -12.90 6.12 33.09
C SER A 237 -13.85 6.87 32.14
N PRO A 238 -13.74 8.21 32.03
CA PRO A 238 -14.52 8.99 31.07
C PRO A 238 -14.37 8.51 29.62
N LEU A 239 -13.23 7.87 29.30
CA LEU A 239 -12.97 7.28 27.98
C LEU A 239 -13.88 6.06 27.71
N LEU A 240 -14.24 5.31 28.75
CA LEU A 240 -15.06 4.10 28.67
C LEU A 240 -16.57 4.35 28.88
N ARG A 241 -16.98 5.59 29.20
CA ARG A 241 -18.40 5.92 29.43
C ARG A 241 -19.24 5.76 28.14
N ARG A 242 -20.52 5.40 28.35
CA ARG A 242 -21.53 5.02 27.33
C ARG A 242 -21.52 5.88 26.05
N GLY A 243 -21.76 5.21 24.92
CA GLY A 243 -21.86 5.81 23.57
C GLY A 243 -20.98 5.06 22.57
N TRP A 244 -20.96 5.51 21.31
CA TRP A 244 -20.17 4.88 20.24
C TRP A 244 -18.67 4.79 20.54
N ARG A 245 -18.13 5.72 21.34
CA ARG A 245 -16.72 5.73 21.76
C ARG A 245 -16.41 4.58 22.73
N GLY A 246 -17.23 4.42 23.77
CA GLY A 246 -17.11 3.29 24.69
C GLY A 246 -17.35 1.95 23.98
N PHE A 247 -18.29 1.89 23.03
CA PHE A 247 -18.51 0.68 22.21
C PHE A 247 -17.29 0.34 21.33
N GLY A 248 -16.66 1.32 20.69
CA GLY A 248 -15.45 1.10 19.88
C GLY A 248 -14.27 0.62 20.74
N LEU A 249 -14.09 1.20 21.93
CA LEU A 249 -13.07 0.75 22.88
C LEU A 249 -13.39 -0.64 23.44
N TYR A 250 -14.66 -0.95 23.69
CA TYR A 250 -15.12 -2.28 24.10
C TYR A 250 -14.83 -3.34 23.02
N LEU A 251 -15.15 -3.06 21.75
CA LEU A 251 -14.82 -3.96 20.63
C LEU A 251 -13.31 -4.17 20.51
N ARG A 252 -12.51 -3.13 20.70
CA ARG A 252 -11.06 -3.23 20.70
C ARG A 252 -10.56 -4.13 21.84
N ARG A 253 -11.04 -3.91 23.05
CA ARG A 253 -10.63 -4.69 24.24
C ARG A 253 -10.95 -6.17 24.07
N ASP A 254 -12.21 -6.52 23.80
CA ASP A 254 -12.66 -7.91 23.91
C ASP A 254 -12.46 -8.74 22.61
N ARG A 255 -12.39 -8.10 21.42
CA ARG A 255 -12.34 -8.83 20.13
C ARG A 255 -11.00 -8.74 19.43
N PHE A 256 -10.27 -7.63 19.58
CA PHE A 256 -8.95 -7.49 18.96
C PHE A 256 -7.85 -8.17 19.77
N GLN A 257 -8.01 -8.29 21.10
CA GLN A 257 -7.06 -9.03 21.92
C GLN A 257 -6.94 -10.49 21.45
N ALA A 258 -8.05 -11.16 21.12
CA ALA A 258 -8.03 -12.53 20.59
C ALA A 258 -7.29 -12.66 19.23
N LEU A 259 -7.29 -11.61 18.42
CA LEU A 259 -6.56 -11.56 17.14
C LEU A 259 -5.07 -11.20 17.34
N ALA A 260 -4.75 -10.38 18.34
CA ALA A 260 -3.39 -9.86 18.60
C ALA A 260 -2.57 -10.77 19.53
N SER A 261 -3.19 -11.41 20.52
CA SER A 261 -2.54 -12.32 21.48
C SER A 261 -2.10 -13.64 20.82
N GLY A 262 -2.63 -13.93 19.63
CA GLY A 262 -2.13 -14.95 18.72
C GLY A 262 -1.19 -14.36 17.68
N GLY A 263 -0.39 -13.33 17.97
CA GLY A 263 0.42 -12.64 16.96
C GLY A 263 1.37 -13.55 16.16
N THR A 264 1.78 -14.69 16.72
CA THR A 264 2.76 -15.59 16.11
C THR A 264 2.31 -16.19 14.77
N PRO A 265 1.13 -16.83 14.62
CA PRO A 265 0.75 -17.42 13.33
C PRO A 265 0.49 -16.37 12.25
N LEU A 266 -0.08 -15.21 12.59
CA LEU A 266 -0.30 -14.12 11.63
C LEU A 266 1.04 -13.51 11.19
N MET A 267 1.96 -13.24 12.12
CA MET A 267 3.32 -12.82 11.80
C MET A 267 4.06 -13.83 10.95
N VAL A 268 3.95 -15.12 11.27
CA VAL A 268 4.58 -16.21 10.50
C VAL A 268 3.99 -16.28 9.09
N MET A 269 2.67 -16.18 8.94
CA MET A 269 2.01 -16.20 7.62
C MET A 269 2.47 -15.07 6.70
N PHE A 270 2.88 -13.92 7.23
CA PHE A 270 3.36 -12.81 6.41
C PHE A 270 4.89 -12.72 6.32
N ALA A 271 5.61 -12.96 7.42
CA ALA A 271 7.07 -12.87 7.45
C ALA A 271 7.73 -14.02 6.72
N VAL A 272 7.19 -15.24 6.79
CA VAL A 272 7.79 -16.40 6.10
C VAL A 272 7.78 -16.21 4.58
N PRO A 273 6.67 -15.85 3.92
CA PRO A 273 6.70 -15.55 2.48
C PRO A 273 7.68 -14.44 2.11
N LEU A 274 7.77 -13.36 2.90
CA LEU A 274 8.70 -12.26 2.65
C LEU A 274 10.18 -12.69 2.79
N LEU A 275 10.50 -13.46 3.82
CA LEU A 275 11.85 -13.97 4.07
C LEU A 275 12.26 -14.98 3.01
N LEU A 276 11.35 -15.89 2.63
CA LEU A 276 11.61 -16.86 1.57
C LEU A 276 11.80 -16.18 0.21
N GLU A 277 10.99 -15.16 -0.11
CA GLU A 277 11.16 -14.36 -1.32
C GLU A 277 12.50 -13.62 -1.32
N GLY A 278 12.86 -12.98 -0.19
CA GLY A 278 14.17 -12.34 -0.02
C GLY A 278 15.33 -13.31 -0.20
N ALA A 279 15.26 -14.50 0.41
CA ALA A 279 16.27 -15.54 0.30
C ALA A 279 16.40 -16.11 -1.13
N LYS A 280 15.28 -16.35 -1.81
CA LYS A 280 15.26 -16.76 -3.23
C LYS A 280 15.96 -15.74 -4.11
N ARG A 281 15.66 -14.45 -3.93
CA ARG A 281 16.23 -13.36 -4.73
C ARG A 281 17.72 -13.12 -4.47
N LEU A 282 18.20 -13.45 -3.27
CA LEU A 282 19.63 -13.46 -2.92
C LEU A 282 20.36 -14.72 -3.41
N GLY A 283 19.67 -15.65 -4.07
CA GLY A 283 20.25 -16.91 -4.52
C GLY A 283 20.57 -17.89 -3.38
N LEU A 284 20.00 -17.67 -2.19
CA LEU A 284 20.22 -18.54 -1.01
C LEU A 284 19.33 -19.79 -1.02
N LEU A 285 18.26 -19.79 -1.82
CA LEU A 285 17.33 -20.92 -1.99
C LEU A 285 17.17 -21.25 -3.48
N SER A 286 17.33 -22.52 -3.85
CA SER A 286 17.00 -23.01 -5.19
C SER A 286 15.50 -23.38 -5.29
N GLU A 287 14.87 -22.99 -6.40
CA GLU A 287 13.56 -23.45 -6.92
C GLU A 287 12.49 -23.91 -5.92
N MET A 288 12.04 -23.03 -5.02
CA MET A 288 10.78 -23.25 -4.28
C MET A 288 9.60 -22.57 -4.99
N ASN A 289 8.76 -23.35 -5.67
CA ASN A 289 7.53 -22.89 -6.32
C ASN A 289 6.42 -22.50 -5.32
N LEU A 290 6.58 -22.82 -4.02
CA LEU A 290 5.56 -22.57 -2.99
C LEU A 290 5.35 -21.07 -2.70
N VAL A 291 6.38 -20.23 -2.90
CA VAL A 291 6.33 -18.79 -2.59
C VAL A 291 5.58 -17.98 -3.65
N GLU A 292 5.60 -18.45 -4.90
CA GLU A 292 5.01 -17.74 -6.04
C GLU A 292 3.48 -17.60 -5.90
N ASN A 293 2.82 -18.57 -5.27
CA ASN A 293 1.37 -18.53 -5.03
C ASN A 293 0.97 -17.70 -3.80
N CYS A 294 1.84 -17.56 -2.79
CA CYS A 294 1.51 -16.83 -1.56
C CYS A 294 1.66 -15.30 -1.71
N MET A 295 2.44 -14.86 -2.69
CA MET A 295 2.77 -13.44 -2.89
C MET A 295 2.31 -12.89 -4.24
N GLY A 296 1.73 -13.71 -5.12
CA GLY A 296 1.19 -13.27 -6.42
C GLY A 296 2.23 -12.70 -7.39
N VAL A 297 3.52 -12.79 -7.10
CA VAL A 297 4.59 -12.13 -7.88
C VAL A 297 4.73 -12.80 -9.24
N MET A 298 4.33 -12.09 -10.31
CA MET A 298 4.64 -12.52 -11.68
C MET A 298 6.14 -12.42 -11.96
N LEU A 299 6.77 -13.53 -12.34
CA LEU A 299 8.16 -13.54 -12.79
C LEU A 299 8.29 -12.99 -14.22
N PRO A 300 9.33 -12.17 -14.50
CA PRO A 300 9.65 -11.75 -15.85
C PRO A 300 10.18 -12.96 -16.63
N GLY A 301 9.36 -13.49 -17.53
CA GLY A 301 9.71 -14.66 -18.34
C GLY A 301 8.87 -15.91 -18.08
N GLY A 302 7.81 -15.81 -17.28
CA GLY A 302 6.73 -16.80 -17.32
C GLY A 302 6.21 -16.87 -18.75
N GLN A 303 6.70 -17.84 -19.53
CA GLN A 303 6.02 -18.26 -20.74
C GLN A 303 4.61 -18.62 -20.29
N PHE A 304 3.62 -17.84 -20.71
CA PHE A 304 2.24 -18.30 -20.70
C PHE A 304 2.23 -19.60 -21.52
N GLN A 305 2.32 -20.75 -20.85
CA GLN A 305 1.81 -21.97 -21.43
C GLN A 305 0.31 -21.73 -21.60
N ARG A 306 -0.08 -21.37 -22.82
CA ARG A 306 -1.47 -21.50 -23.25
C ARG A 306 -1.82 -22.97 -23.05
N VAL A 307 -2.73 -23.23 -22.12
CA VAL A 307 -3.59 -24.41 -22.21
C VAL A 307 -4.48 -24.22 -23.43
#